data_AF-A0A7H5EYZ1-F1
#
_entry.id   AF-A0A7H5EYZ1-F1
#
_cell.length_a   1.000
_cell.length_b   1.000
_cell.length_c   1.000
_cell.angle_alpha   90.00
_cell.angle_beta   90.00
_cell.angle_gamma   90.00
#
_symmetry.space_group_name_H-M   'P 1'
#
loop_
_entity.id
_entity.type
_entity.pdbx_description
1 polymer ?
#
loop_
_entity_poly.entity_id
_entity_poly.type
_entity_poly.pdbx_seq_one_letter_code
_entity_poly.pdbx_strand_id
1 'polypeptide(L)'
;MAKKNSNEPIVDDELLEQSGAEPEENTVADPVEEELIEQQEQGEPENESAFTQKIADLEDRNLRLRAEFENFKRRSNREKLDLIETAGKKTMLALLPVLDDFDRAKQQALSDEGTAKVWESGIGLIVKKLLTSLEAQGLRPMDSTGKDFDADFHEAVTEIPNPEMSGKVVDTIERGYTLNGKIIRHAKVVVGK
;
A
#
# COMPACT_ATOMS: atom_id res chain seq x y z
N MET A 1 -46.53 -11.99 41.00
CA MET A 1 -47.62 -11.71 40.02
C MET A 1 -47.73 -12.94 39.13
N ALA A 2 -48.56 -13.93 39.49
CA ALA A 2 -49.88 -14.22 38.88
C ALA A 2 -49.79 -14.35 37.33
N LYS A 3 -49.94 -15.54 36.72
CA LYS A 3 -51.15 -16.39 36.71
C LYS A 3 -50.86 -17.90 36.52
N LYS A 4 -51.57 -18.74 37.29
CA LYS A 4 -52.00 -20.13 37.02
C LYS A 4 -53.07 -20.11 35.90
N ASN A 5 -53.24 -21.09 35.02
CA ASN A 5 -53.87 -22.43 35.14
C ASN A 5 -54.02 -22.94 33.67
N SER A 6 -54.23 -24.19 33.26
CA SER A 6 -54.85 -25.39 33.88
C SER A 6 -54.81 -26.52 32.84
N ASN A 7 -54.40 -27.74 33.21
CA ASN A 7 -55.25 -28.95 33.12
C ASN A 7 -54.42 -30.18 33.53
N GLU A 8 -54.72 -30.72 34.71
CA GLU A 8 -54.55 -32.14 35.02
C GLU A 8 -55.93 -32.79 34.96
N PRO A 9 -55.99 -34.12 34.78
CA PRO A 9 -56.81 -34.93 35.65
C PRO A 9 -55.96 -35.90 36.46
N ILE A 10 -56.33 -35.96 37.73
CA ILE A 10 -55.87 -36.84 38.81
C ILE A 10 -56.67 -38.16 38.71
N VAL A 11 -56.04 -39.34 38.83
CA VAL A 11 -56.31 -40.38 39.85
C VAL A 11 -55.15 -41.39 39.84
N ASP A 12 -54.58 -41.62 41.03
CA ASP A 12 -53.67 -42.71 41.42
C ASP A 12 -54.36 -44.09 41.33
N ASP A 13 -53.58 -45.18 41.40
CA ASP A 13 -53.56 -46.07 42.57
C ASP A 13 -53.07 -47.46 42.16
N GLU A 14 -51.81 -47.74 42.52
CA GLU A 14 -51.40 -48.96 43.22
C GLU A 14 -52.39 -50.15 43.22
N LEU A 15 -52.66 -50.81 42.08
CA LEU A 15 -53.35 -52.10 42.11
C LEU A 15 -53.02 -52.93 40.86
N LEU A 16 -52.26 -54.00 41.12
CA LEU A 16 -52.37 -55.31 40.47
C LEU A 16 -51.59 -55.45 39.13
N GLU A 17 -50.33 -55.87 39.08
CA GLU A 17 -49.86 -57.14 39.64
C GLU A 17 -50.99 -58.18 39.79
N GLN A 18 -51.34 -58.88 38.70
CA GLN A 18 -51.59 -60.34 38.70
C GLN A 18 -52.33 -60.81 37.45
N SER A 19 -51.95 -62.01 37.02
CA SER A 19 -52.68 -62.95 36.16
C SER A 19 -52.62 -62.71 34.64
N GLY A 20 -51.86 -63.60 33.99
CA GLY A 20 -51.79 -63.72 32.54
C GLY A 20 -52.98 -64.42 31.91
N ALA A 21 -53.13 -64.23 30.60
CA ALA A 21 -53.56 -65.22 29.60
C ALA A 21 -53.66 -64.54 28.21
N GLU A 22 -53.34 -65.33 27.18
CA GLU A 22 -53.20 -65.09 25.73
C GLU A 22 -54.53 -64.78 24.96
N PRO A 23 -54.64 -64.91 23.60
CA PRO A 23 -54.06 -64.10 22.50
C PRO A 23 -55.08 -63.70 21.38
N GLU A 24 -54.56 -63.10 20.30
CA GLU A 24 -55.04 -63.00 18.90
C GLU A 24 -56.21 -62.05 18.51
N GLU A 25 -55.89 -61.08 17.62
CA GLU A 25 -56.43 -61.09 16.25
C GLU A 25 -55.51 -60.33 15.28
N ASN A 26 -55.42 -60.85 14.06
CA ASN A 26 -54.44 -60.60 13.02
C ASN A 26 -54.91 -59.50 12.05
N THR A 27 -54.11 -58.46 11.80
CA THR A 27 -54.19 -57.68 10.54
C THR A 27 -52.81 -57.28 10.05
N VAL A 28 -52.52 -57.72 8.83
CA VAL A 28 -51.31 -57.53 8.04
C VAL A 28 -51.18 -56.07 7.56
N ALA A 29 -50.02 -55.44 7.78
CA ALA A 29 -49.51 -54.31 6.99
C ALA A 29 -47.96 -54.30 7.05
N ASP A 30 -47.35 -53.91 5.93
CA ASP A 30 -46.00 -54.19 5.41
C ASP A 30 -44.75 -54.07 6.33
N PRO A 31 -43.75 -54.98 6.20
CA PRO A 31 -42.44 -54.86 6.84
C PRO A 31 -41.39 -54.09 6.00
N VAL A 32 -41.77 -53.45 4.89
CA VAL A 32 -40.81 -52.86 3.93
C VAL A 32 -40.52 -51.38 4.21
N GLU A 33 -41.34 -50.70 5.02
CA GLU A 33 -41.26 -49.25 5.19
C GLU A 33 -40.38 -48.82 6.39
N GLU A 34 -40.18 -49.70 7.37
CA GLU A 34 -39.39 -49.40 8.58
C GLU A 34 -37.87 -49.58 8.39
N GLU A 35 -37.42 -50.53 7.55
CA GLU A 35 -35.99 -50.72 7.24
C GLU A 35 -35.38 -49.59 6.38
N LEU A 36 -36.21 -48.82 5.66
CA LEU A 36 -35.76 -47.69 4.84
C LEU A 36 -35.59 -46.40 5.65
N ILE A 37 -36.32 -46.25 6.76
CA ILE A 37 -36.30 -45.06 7.61
C ILE A 37 -35.09 -45.13 8.58
N GLU A 38 -34.77 -46.32 9.09
CA GLU A 38 -33.69 -46.51 10.05
C GLU A 38 -32.28 -46.38 9.43
N GLN A 39 -32.15 -46.55 8.10
CA GLN A 39 -30.89 -46.35 7.37
C GLN A 39 -30.62 -44.89 6.95
N GLN A 40 -31.62 -44.00 7.04
CA GLN A 40 -31.46 -42.59 6.65
C GLN A 40 -31.01 -41.70 7.82
N GLU A 41 -31.39 -42.00 9.06
CA GLU A 41 -31.09 -41.11 10.21
C GLU A 41 -29.68 -41.27 10.82
N GLN A 42 -28.92 -42.33 10.49
CA GLN A 42 -27.61 -42.59 11.11
C GLN A 42 -26.38 -42.11 10.31
N GLY A 43 -26.54 -41.54 9.10
CA GLY A 43 -25.42 -41.16 8.21
C GLY A 43 -25.19 -39.66 8.00
N GLU A 44 -26.05 -38.79 8.52
CA GLU A 44 -26.15 -37.38 8.09
C GLU A 44 -25.39 -36.33 8.93
N PRO A 45 -25.25 -36.41 10.27
CA PRO A 45 -24.72 -35.27 11.05
C PRO A 45 -23.20 -35.07 10.90
N GLU A 46 -22.42 -36.14 10.72
CA GLU A 46 -20.96 -36.01 10.54
C GLU A 46 -20.59 -35.40 9.18
N ASN A 47 -21.34 -35.75 8.12
CA ASN A 47 -21.10 -35.26 6.77
C ASN A 47 -21.43 -33.76 6.65
N GLU A 48 -22.57 -33.29 7.17
CA GLU A 48 -22.90 -31.86 7.17
C GLU A 48 -21.89 -31.03 7.97
N SER A 49 -21.41 -31.53 9.11
CA SER A 49 -20.39 -30.84 9.91
C SER A 49 -19.04 -30.75 9.17
N ALA A 50 -18.66 -31.80 8.45
CA ALA A 50 -17.43 -31.82 7.65
C ALA A 50 -17.54 -30.91 6.43
N PHE A 51 -18.71 -30.85 5.78
CA PHE A 51 -18.96 -29.94 4.66
C PHE A 51 -18.97 -28.48 5.11
N THR A 52 -19.60 -28.15 6.23
CA THR A 52 -19.61 -26.78 6.77
C THR A 52 -18.22 -26.31 7.19
N GLN A 53 -17.41 -27.17 7.83
CA GLN A 53 -16.00 -26.85 8.13
C GLN A 53 -15.19 -26.62 6.85
N LYS A 54 -15.39 -27.44 5.82
CA LYS A 54 -14.68 -27.30 4.54
C LYS A 54 -15.09 -26.03 3.78
N ILE A 55 -16.35 -25.63 3.89
CA ILE A 55 -16.85 -24.36 3.37
C ILE A 55 -16.19 -23.19 4.12
N ALA A 56 -16.16 -23.23 5.45
CA ALA A 56 -15.52 -22.20 6.26
C ALA A 56 -14.01 -22.05 5.96
N ASP A 57 -13.29 -23.17 5.83
CA ASP A 57 -11.87 -23.17 5.44
C ASP A 57 -11.66 -22.58 4.03
N LEU A 58 -12.53 -22.92 3.08
CA LEU A 58 -12.46 -22.37 1.73
C LEU A 58 -12.78 -20.87 1.72
N GLU A 59 -13.72 -20.40 2.53
CA GLU A 59 -14.06 -19.00 2.67
C GLU A 59 -12.92 -18.19 3.29
N ASP A 60 -12.29 -18.68 4.38
CA ASP A 60 -11.10 -18.03 4.97
C ASP A 60 -9.96 -17.94 3.95
N ARG A 61 -9.72 -19.04 3.22
CA ARG A 61 -8.68 -19.09 2.19
C ARG A 61 -9.00 -18.13 1.04
N ASN A 62 -10.26 -18.00 0.64
CA ASN A 62 -10.69 -17.05 -0.38
C ASN A 62 -10.53 -15.61 0.09
N LEU A 63 -10.92 -15.31 1.34
CA LEU A 63 -10.79 -13.99 1.94
C LEU A 63 -9.32 -13.55 2.01
N ARG A 64 -8.44 -14.45 2.44
CA ARG A 64 -6.99 -14.20 2.49
C ARG A 64 -6.40 -13.98 1.10
N LEU A 65 -6.75 -14.83 0.12
CA LEU A 65 -6.29 -14.68 -1.27
C LEU A 65 -6.77 -13.35 -1.88
N ARG A 66 -7.99 -12.91 -1.56
CA ARG A 66 -8.50 -11.61 -2.00
C ARG A 66 -7.67 -10.47 -1.40
N ALA A 67 -7.38 -10.52 -0.10
CA ALA A 67 -6.55 -9.50 0.56
C ALA A 67 -5.12 -9.46 0.00
N GLU A 68 -4.50 -10.63 -0.23
CA GLU A 68 -3.18 -10.73 -0.87
C GLU A 68 -3.19 -10.17 -2.30
N PHE A 69 -4.23 -10.47 -3.08
CA PHE A 69 -4.40 -9.96 -4.43
C PHE A 69 -4.60 -8.44 -4.47
N GLU A 70 -5.40 -7.89 -3.56
CA GLU A 70 -5.57 -6.44 -3.44
C GLU A 70 -4.26 -5.73 -3.08
N ASN A 71 -3.49 -6.30 -2.15
CA ASN A 71 -2.17 -5.80 -1.79
C ASN A 71 -1.19 -5.87 -2.98
N PHE A 72 -1.17 -7.00 -3.69
CA PHE A 72 -0.36 -7.17 -4.90
C PHE A 72 -0.74 -6.14 -5.97
N LYS A 73 -2.04 -5.96 -6.25
CA LYS A 73 -2.53 -5.00 -7.23
C LYS A 73 -2.15 -3.57 -6.87
N ARG A 74 -2.29 -3.19 -5.60
CA ARG A 74 -1.87 -1.87 -5.11
C ARG A 74 -0.37 -1.65 -5.28
N ARG A 75 0.44 -2.65 -4.95
CA ARG A 75 1.91 -2.61 -5.14
C ARG A 75 2.28 -2.50 -6.61
N SER A 76 1.74 -3.37 -7.46
CA SER A 76 2.02 -3.41 -8.90
C SER A 76 1.64 -2.09 -9.59
N ASN A 77 0.51 -1.50 -9.22
CA ASN A 77 0.13 -0.19 -9.75
C ASN A 77 1.11 0.91 -9.35
N ARG A 78 1.59 0.91 -8.11
CA ARG A 78 2.60 1.87 -7.65
C ARG A 78 3.92 1.73 -8.40
N GLU A 79 4.41 0.50 -8.57
CA GLU A 79 5.63 0.22 -9.34
C GLU A 79 5.49 0.65 -10.81
N LYS A 80 4.32 0.47 -11.41
CA LYS A 80 4.05 0.89 -12.78
C LYS A 80 4.06 2.41 -12.92
N LEU A 81 3.43 3.13 -11.99
CA LEU A 81 3.47 4.60 -11.98
C LEU A 81 4.91 5.10 -11.80
N ASP A 82 5.65 4.48 -10.88
CA ASP A 82 7.05 4.78 -10.64
C ASP A 82 7.91 4.60 -11.90
N LEU A 83 7.67 3.53 -12.67
CA LEU A 83 8.37 3.25 -13.92
C LEU A 83 8.10 4.34 -14.96
N ILE A 84 6.84 4.79 -15.07
CA ILE A 84 6.44 5.84 -16.02
C ILE A 84 7.08 7.17 -15.63
N GLU A 85 7.02 7.54 -14.35
CA GLU A 85 7.60 8.80 -13.85
C GLU A 85 9.12 8.86 -13.98
N THR A 86 9.80 7.70 -13.92
CA THR A 86 11.27 7.62 -13.97
C THR A 86 11.81 7.22 -15.33
N ALA A 87 10.97 6.91 -16.31
CA ALA A 87 11.41 6.52 -17.66
C ALA A 87 12.32 7.56 -18.31
N GLY A 88 12.06 8.85 -18.09
CA GLY A 88 12.87 9.97 -18.59
C GLY A 88 14.12 10.29 -17.74
N LYS A 89 14.32 9.66 -16.58
CA LYS A 89 15.37 9.99 -15.60
C LYS A 89 16.77 10.00 -16.22
N LYS A 90 17.09 8.98 -17.02
CA LYS A 90 18.40 8.86 -17.67
C LYS A 90 18.69 10.03 -18.60
N THR A 91 17.71 10.43 -19.40
CA THR A 91 17.82 11.56 -20.32
C THR A 91 17.97 12.86 -19.55
N MET A 92 17.16 13.06 -18.51
CA MET A 92 17.27 14.25 -17.66
C MET A 92 18.66 14.37 -17.03
N LEU A 93 19.18 13.27 -16.46
CA LEU A 93 20.52 13.26 -15.86
C LEU A 93 21.63 13.66 -16.82
N ALA A 94 21.52 13.28 -18.10
CA ALA A 94 22.49 13.69 -19.12
C ALA A 94 22.40 15.19 -19.46
N LEU A 95 21.24 15.82 -19.28
CA LEU A 95 21.03 17.24 -19.56
C LEU A 95 21.37 18.16 -18.39
N LEU A 96 21.34 17.67 -17.15
CA LEU A 96 21.62 18.50 -15.97
C LEU A 96 23.00 19.20 -15.99
N PRO A 97 24.12 18.54 -16.37
CA PRO A 97 25.42 19.22 -16.45
C PRO A 97 25.41 20.40 -17.42
N VAL A 98 24.68 20.28 -18.53
CA VAL A 98 24.55 21.37 -19.52
C VAL A 98 23.80 22.55 -18.90
N LEU A 99 22.74 22.29 -18.11
CA LEU A 99 22.04 23.35 -17.37
C LEU A 99 22.94 24.02 -16.34
N ASP A 100 23.78 23.25 -15.65
CA ASP A 100 24.71 23.81 -14.67
C ASP A 100 25.74 24.71 -15.33
N ASP A 101 26.24 24.33 -16.51
CA ASP A 101 27.18 25.15 -17.28
C ASP A 101 26.53 26.45 -17.76
N PHE A 102 25.25 26.41 -18.15
CA PHE A 102 24.50 27.63 -18.44
C PHE A 102 24.34 28.53 -17.21
N ASP A 103 24.10 27.96 -16.04
CA ASP A 103 23.97 28.75 -14.81
C ASP A 103 25.33 29.31 -14.34
N ARG A 104 26.42 28.56 -14.53
CA ARG A 104 27.79 29.03 -14.32
C ARG A 104 28.11 30.21 -15.26
N ALA A 105 27.78 30.06 -16.54
CA ALA A 105 27.96 31.11 -17.54
C ALA A 105 27.12 32.35 -17.19
N LYS A 106 25.90 32.17 -16.68
CA LYS A 106 25.06 33.27 -16.16
C LYS A 106 25.77 34.03 -15.05
N GLN A 107 26.23 33.33 -14.02
CA GLN A 107 26.88 33.96 -12.86
C GLN A 107 28.11 34.75 -13.29
N GLN A 108 28.91 34.19 -14.21
CA GLN A 108 30.08 34.87 -14.75
C GLN A 108 29.71 36.09 -15.61
N ALA A 109 28.68 35.99 -16.45
CA ALA A 109 28.21 37.11 -17.27
C ALA A 109 27.65 38.26 -16.42
N LEU A 110 27.06 37.98 -15.26
CA LEU A 110 26.58 39.01 -14.33
C LEU A 110 27.72 39.78 -13.64
N SER A 111 28.96 39.34 -13.77
CA SER A 111 30.13 39.99 -13.15
C SER A 111 30.72 41.13 -14.01
N ASP A 112 30.32 41.25 -15.28
CA ASP A 112 30.73 42.34 -16.20
C ASP A 112 29.49 42.99 -16.85
N GLU A 113 29.35 44.30 -16.73
CA GLU A 113 28.18 45.06 -17.22
C GLU A 113 27.92 44.89 -18.72
N GLY A 114 28.97 44.74 -19.53
CA GLY A 114 28.84 44.55 -20.98
C GLY A 114 28.23 43.21 -21.34
N THR A 115 28.69 42.13 -20.69
CA THR A 115 28.18 40.78 -20.88
C THR A 115 26.84 40.53 -20.19
N ALA A 116 26.57 41.19 -19.05
CA ALA A 116 25.30 41.11 -18.34
C ALA A 116 24.11 41.52 -19.24
N LYS A 117 24.26 42.62 -20.00
CA LYS A 117 23.22 43.05 -20.96
C LYS A 117 22.96 42.02 -22.06
N VAL A 118 24.00 41.37 -22.58
CA VAL A 118 23.87 40.33 -23.62
C VAL A 118 23.19 39.08 -23.04
N TRP A 119 23.54 38.74 -21.80
CA TRP A 119 22.89 37.65 -21.10
C TRP A 119 21.39 37.92 -20.89
N GLU A 120 21.04 39.09 -20.37
CA GLU A 120 19.65 39.49 -20.11
C GLU A 120 18.82 39.62 -21.39
N SER A 121 19.42 40.08 -22.48
CA SER A 121 18.70 40.34 -23.75
C SER A 121 18.39 39.08 -24.57
N GLY A 122 19.03 37.93 -24.32
CA GLY A 122 18.79 36.74 -25.14
C GLY A 122 19.11 35.39 -24.49
N ILE A 123 20.36 35.18 -24.05
CA ILE A 123 20.80 33.86 -23.60
C ILE A 123 20.06 33.43 -22.31
N GLY A 124 19.93 34.34 -21.35
CA GLY A 124 19.21 34.10 -20.11
C GLY A 124 17.75 33.72 -20.31
N LEU A 125 17.10 34.26 -21.34
CA LEU A 125 15.72 33.90 -21.70
C LEU A 125 15.62 32.46 -22.23
N ILE A 126 16.59 32.03 -23.04
CA ILE A 126 16.66 30.66 -23.55
C ILE A 126 16.87 29.68 -22.40
N VAL A 127 17.81 29.97 -21.50
CA VAL A 127 18.09 29.14 -20.31
C VAL A 127 16.85 29.05 -19.43
N LYS A 128 16.18 30.17 -19.16
CA LYS A 128 14.93 30.18 -18.40
C LYS A 128 13.86 29.33 -19.07
N LYS A 129 13.65 29.49 -20.38
CA LYS A 129 12.67 28.69 -21.14
C LYS A 129 12.97 27.20 -21.07
N LEU A 130 14.25 26.81 -21.15
CA LEU A 130 14.66 25.42 -21.03
C LEU A 130 14.35 24.87 -19.63
N LEU A 131 14.77 25.57 -18.57
CA LEU A 131 14.47 25.18 -17.19
C LEU A 131 12.96 25.03 -16.96
N THR A 132 12.16 26.04 -17.33
CA THR A 132 10.70 25.98 -17.18
C THR A 132 10.08 24.81 -17.96
N SER A 133 10.62 24.48 -19.14
CA SER A 133 10.14 23.33 -19.93
C SER A 133 10.44 21.99 -19.23
N LEU A 134 11.60 21.87 -18.59
CA LEU A 134 11.97 20.67 -17.84
C LEU A 134 11.22 20.58 -16.51
N GLU A 135 10.96 21.72 -15.86
CA GLU A 135 10.10 21.81 -14.68
C GLU A 135 8.69 21.33 -14.94
N ALA A 136 8.14 21.65 -16.11
CA ALA A 136 6.85 21.12 -16.57
C ALA A 136 6.86 19.59 -16.76
N GLN A 137 8.03 18.97 -16.97
CA GLN A 137 8.20 17.52 -17.02
C GLN A 137 8.45 16.89 -15.63
N GLY A 138 8.32 17.67 -14.56
CA GLY A 138 8.46 17.20 -13.19
C GLY A 138 9.87 17.31 -12.62
N LEU A 139 10.83 17.86 -13.37
CA LEU A 139 12.17 18.14 -12.86
C LEU A 139 12.10 19.31 -11.87
N ARG A 140 12.71 19.23 -10.69
CA ARG A 140 12.81 20.37 -9.78
C ARG A 140 14.23 20.52 -9.26
N PRO A 141 14.83 21.72 -9.35
CA PRO A 141 16.11 21.99 -8.73
C PRO A 141 15.98 21.95 -7.20
N MET A 142 17.00 21.44 -6.54
CA MET A 142 17.17 21.56 -5.10
C MET A 142 17.80 22.90 -4.78
N ASP A 143 17.28 23.54 -3.75
CA ASP A 143 17.86 24.74 -3.16
C ASP A 143 18.56 24.32 -1.87
N SER A 144 19.88 24.38 -1.85
CA SER A 144 20.73 23.80 -0.80
C SER A 144 21.53 24.86 -0.04
N THR A 145 21.95 25.94 -0.70
CA THR A 145 22.77 26.99 -0.07
C THR A 145 22.04 27.62 1.13
N GLY A 146 22.71 27.68 2.28
CA GLY A 146 22.16 28.21 3.52
C GLY A 146 21.30 27.24 4.33
N LYS A 147 20.99 26.05 3.80
CA LYS A 147 20.20 25.03 4.52
C LYS A 147 21.10 24.08 5.31
N ASP A 148 20.47 23.32 6.20
CA ASP A 148 21.16 22.26 6.94
C ASP A 148 21.67 21.19 5.96
N PHE A 149 22.86 20.66 6.23
CA PHE A 149 23.37 19.54 5.46
C PHE A 149 22.56 18.28 5.78
N ASP A 150 22.14 17.56 4.73
CA ASP A 150 21.40 16.31 4.83
C ASP A 150 22.00 15.33 3.82
N ALA A 151 22.49 14.19 4.29
CA ALA A 151 23.13 13.18 3.46
C ALA A 151 22.15 12.51 2.47
N ASP A 152 20.84 12.58 2.72
CA ASP A 152 19.83 12.05 1.80
C ASP A 152 19.67 12.94 0.56
N PHE A 153 20.05 14.23 0.65
CA PHE A 153 19.88 15.22 -0.43
C PHE A 153 21.20 15.77 -0.97
N HIS A 154 22.27 15.75 -0.16
CA HIS A 154 23.51 16.46 -0.41
C HIS A 154 24.73 15.55 -0.42
N GLU A 155 25.67 15.84 -1.30
CA GLU A 155 27.01 15.26 -1.37
C GLU A 155 28.03 16.33 -0.96
N ALA A 156 28.62 16.20 0.24
CA ALA A 156 29.63 17.15 0.71
C ALA A 156 30.96 16.94 -0.03
N VAL A 157 31.37 17.94 -0.82
CA VAL A 157 32.64 17.91 -1.56
C VAL A 157 33.80 18.34 -0.67
N THR A 158 33.58 19.33 0.18
CA THR A 158 34.59 19.85 1.10
C THR A 158 33.95 20.55 2.30
N GLU A 159 34.73 20.73 3.35
CA GLU A 159 34.38 21.48 4.55
C GLU A 159 35.24 22.74 4.65
N ILE A 160 34.65 23.86 5.02
CA ILE A 160 35.38 25.11 5.27
C ILE A 160 35.16 25.59 6.72
N PRO A 161 36.19 26.16 7.39
CA PRO A 161 36.01 26.75 8.71
C PRO A 161 35.01 27.90 8.63
N ASN A 162 33.84 27.73 9.22
CA ASN A 162 32.80 28.75 9.27
C ASN A 162 31.91 28.50 10.51
N PRO A 163 32.28 29.07 11.68
CA PRO A 163 31.57 28.83 12.93
C PRO A 163 30.09 29.24 12.89
N GLU A 164 29.73 30.22 12.07
CA GLU A 164 28.35 30.70 11.93
C GLU A 164 27.47 29.74 11.11
N MET A 165 28.09 28.95 10.22
CA MET A 165 27.44 28.02 9.31
C MET A 165 27.80 26.56 9.62
N SER A 166 28.19 26.26 10.87
CA SER A 166 28.57 24.90 11.27
C SER A 166 27.42 23.92 11.03
N GLY A 167 27.67 22.86 10.27
CA GLY A 167 26.67 21.86 9.86
C GLY A 167 25.71 22.31 8.76
N LYS A 168 25.88 23.52 8.21
CA LYS A 168 25.07 24.06 7.11
C LYS A 168 25.85 24.06 5.80
N VAL A 169 25.11 24.05 4.70
CA VAL A 169 25.65 24.25 3.37
C VAL A 169 26.04 25.72 3.20
N VAL A 170 27.34 25.98 3.07
CA VAL A 170 27.87 27.32 2.78
C VAL A 170 27.64 27.69 1.32
N ASP A 171 27.90 26.75 0.41
CA ASP A 171 27.72 26.98 -1.03
C ASP A 171 27.38 25.68 -1.78
N THR A 172 26.70 25.81 -2.92
CA THR A 172 26.30 24.71 -3.80
C THR A 172 27.08 24.78 -5.10
N ILE A 173 28.04 23.87 -5.27
CA ILE A 173 28.92 23.81 -6.45
C ILE A 173 28.17 23.27 -7.67
N GLU A 174 27.39 22.21 -7.48
CA GLU A 174 26.49 21.64 -8.50
C GLU A 174 25.11 21.44 -7.89
N ARG A 175 24.07 21.91 -8.58
CA ARG A 175 22.69 21.83 -8.07
C ARG A 175 22.20 20.38 -8.02
N GLY A 176 21.48 20.05 -6.95
CA GLY A 176 20.73 18.79 -6.89
C GLY A 176 19.44 18.89 -7.71
N TYR A 177 18.89 17.75 -8.14
CA TYR A 177 17.63 17.71 -8.87
C TYR A 177 16.78 16.50 -8.48
N THR A 178 15.47 16.75 -8.42
CA THR A 178 14.44 15.72 -8.27
C THR A 178 13.61 15.61 -9.54
N LEU A 179 13.06 14.43 -9.82
CA LEU A 179 12.09 14.20 -10.89
C LEU A 179 10.86 13.56 -10.26
N ASN A 180 9.72 14.25 -10.33
CA ASN A 180 8.47 13.81 -9.71
C ASN A 180 8.65 13.47 -8.21
N GLY A 181 9.44 14.28 -7.50
CA GLY A 181 9.73 14.09 -6.07
C GLY A 181 10.78 13.04 -5.75
N LYS A 182 11.31 12.31 -6.74
CA LYS A 182 12.40 11.34 -6.54
C LYS A 182 13.75 11.96 -6.85
N ILE A 183 14.73 11.71 -6.01
CA ILE A 183 16.09 12.21 -6.23
C ILE A 183 16.70 11.53 -7.46
N ILE A 184 17.23 12.35 -8.37
CA ILE A 184 17.95 11.85 -9.54
C ILE A 184 19.42 12.27 -9.53
N ARG A 185 19.74 13.41 -8.90
CA ARG A 185 21.10 13.88 -8.63
C ARG A 185 21.15 14.60 -7.30
N HIS A 186 22.09 14.23 -6.43
CA HIS A 186 22.34 14.95 -5.17
C HIS A 186 23.02 16.30 -5.45
N ALA A 187 22.81 17.29 -4.59
CA ALA A 187 23.51 18.57 -4.71
C ALA A 187 24.94 18.41 -4.19
N LYS A 188 25.94 18.85 -4.96
CA LYS A 188 27.33 18.90 -4.48
C LYS A 188 27.56 20.20 -3.75
N VAL A 189 27.94 20.11 -2.48
CA VAL A 189 27.93 21.24 -1.56
C VAL A 189 29.23 21.39 -0.80
N VAL A 190 29.49 22.61 -0.33
CA VAL A 190 30.52 22.95 0.66
C VAL A 190 29.83 23.10 2.00
N VAL A 191 30.31 22.41 3.02
CA VAL A 191 29.72 22.41 4.37
C VAL A 191 30.56 23.29 5.31
N GLY A 192 29.91 24.07 6.16
CA GLY A 192 30.58 24.86 7.19
C GLY A 192 30.93 23.97 8.38
N LYS A 193 32.15 24.14 8.90
CA LYS A 193 32.64 23.49 10.11
C LYS A 193 32.76 24.47 11.25
#